data_AF-A0A3D4JIM8-F1
#
_entry.id   AF-A0A3D4JIM8-F1
#
_cell.length_a   1.000
_cell.length_b   1.000
_cell.length_c   1.000
_cell.angle_alpha   90.00
_cell.angle_beta   90.00
_cell.angle_gamma   90.00
#
_symmetry.space_group_name_H-M   'P 1'
#
loop_
_entity.id
_entity.type
_entity.pdbx_description
1 polymer ?
#
loop_
_entity_poly.entity_id
_entity_poly.type
_entity_poly.pdbx_seq_one_letter_code
_entity_poly.pdbx_strand_id
1 'polypeptide(L)'
;MKYNIVPVQTSKSTDARLYTYILDNYEEIDSSRTRPLVLICPGGGYEFTSDREAEAVAIQYIARGFHACVLRYSVAPAEFPQSLYELAWSVAYLRKHAAEYGIRPDKI
;
A
#
# COMPACT_ATOMS: atom_id res chain seq x y z
N MET A 1 -10.75 -7.08 8.80
CA MET A 1 -9.71 -6.40 7.99
C MET A 1 -9.67 -7.08 6.65
N LYS A 2 -9.70 -6.32 5.56
CA LYS A 2 -9.57 -6.83 4.19
C LYS A 2 -8.11 -6.83 3.77
N TYR A 3 -7.63 -8.01 3.39
CA TYR A 3 -6.30 -8.22 2.83
C TYR A 3 -6.39 -8.60 1.37
N ASN A 4 -5.79 -7.81 0.48
CA ASN A 4 -5.72 -8.10 -0.95
C ASN A 4 -4.33 -7.83 -1.51
N ILE A 5 -3.96 -8.58 -2.55
CA ILE A 5 -2.75 -8.36 -3.34
C ILE A 5 -3.17 -7.80 -4.69
N VAL A 6 -2.88 -6.53 -4.95
CA VAL A 6 -3.18 -5.85 -6.20
C VAL A 6 -1.95 -5.87 -7.10
N PRO A 7 -2.03 -6.41 -8.33
CA PRO A 7 -0.96 -6.28 -9.30
C PRO A 7 -0.75 -4.81 -9.67
N VAL A 8 0.48 -4.32 -9.58
CA VAL A 8 0.83 -2.96 -10.02
C VAL A 8 0.89 -2.93 -11.55
N GLN A 9 0.38 -1.86 -12.14
CA GLN A 9 0.35 -1.68 -13.59
C GLN A 9 1.11 -0.43 -13.98
N THR A 10 2.18 -0.56 -14.74
CA THR A 10 2.88 0.60 -15.33
C THR A 10 3.02 0.41 -16.84
N SER A 11 3.54 1.41 -17.54
CA SER A 11 3.82 1.30 -18.98
C SER A 11 4.88 0.24 -19.31
N LYS A 12 5.79 -0.04 -18.37
CA LYS A 12 6.76 -1.13 -18.46
C LYS A 12 6.24 -2.34 -17.68
N SER A 13 6.53 -3.54 -18.20
CA SER A 13 6.21 -4.79 -17.49
C SER A 13 6.86 -4.79 -16.11
N THR A 14 6.10 -5.18 -15.10
CA THR A 14 6.52 -5.24 -13.70
C THR A 14 5.81 -6.38 -12.98
N ASP A 15 6.52 -7.00 -12.04
CA ASP A 15 5.97 -7.99 -11.11
C ASP A 15 5.59 -7.38 -9.76
N ALA A 16 5.69 -6.05 -9.63
CA ALA A 16 5.42 -5.34 -8.39
C ALA A 16 3.98 -5.58 -7.91
N ARG A 17 3.82 -5.66 -6.59
CA ARG A 17 2.55 -5.99 -5.92
C ARG A 17 2.27 -5.01 -4.79
N LEU A 18 1.05 -4.51 -4.75
CA LEU A 18 0.54 -3.69 -3.65
C LEU A 18 -0.30 -4.57 -2.72
N TYR A 19 0.21 -4.79 -1.52
CA TYR A 19 -0.47 -5.53 -0.46
C TYR A 19 -1.29 -4.53 0.36
N THR A 20 -2.58 -4.77 0.49
CA THR A 20 -3.51 -3.88 1.19
C THR A 20 -3.92 -4.49 2.53
N TYR A 21 -3.96 -3.66 3.57
CA TYR A 21 -4.45 -4.02 4.90
C TYR A 21 -5.46 -2.96 5.33
N ILE A 22 -6.70 -3.13 4.90
CA ILE A 22 -7.77 -2.15 5.08
C ILE A 22 -8.66 -2.57 6.24
N LEU A 23 -8.79 -1.70 7.24
CA LEU A 23 -9.68 -1.92 8.37
C LEU A 23 -11.14 -1.81 7.94
N ASP A 24 -11.96 -2.76 8.38
CA ASP A 24 -13.41 -2.71 8.13
C ASP A 24 -14.07 -1.65 9.00
N ASN A 25 -15.18 -1.13 8.48
CA ASN A 25 -16.14 -0.37 9.25
C ASN A 25 -17.32 -1.27 9.59
N TYR A 26 -17.93 -1.01 10.75
CA TYR A 26 -19.08 -1.75 11.25
C TYR A 26 -20.18 -0.74 11.57
N GLU A 27 -21.43 -1.06 11.23
CA GLU A 27 -22.58 -0.17 11.41
C GLU A 27 -22.77 0.27 12.86
N GLU A 28 -22.50 -0.63 13.82
CA GLU A 28 -22.64 -0.38 15.25
C GLU A 28 -21.60 0.62 15.81
N ILE A 29 -20.54 0.92 15.05
CA ILE A 29 -19.44 1.80 15.49
C ILE A 29 -19.45 3.10 14.68
N ASP A 30 -19.20 2.99 13.38
CA ASP A 30 -19.20 4.09 12.40
C ASP A 30 -18.98 3.48 11.01
N SER A 31 -20.06 3.32 10.24
CA SER A 31 -20.00 2.78 8.87
C SER A 31 -19.27 3.69 7.89
N SER A 32 -19.23 5.00 8.18
CA SER A 32 -18.69 6.05 7.31
C SER A 32 -17.24 6.44 7.60
N ARG A 33 -16.62 5.81 8.62
CA ARG A 33 -15.30 6.20 9.12
C ARG A 33 -14.25 6.19 8.02
N THR A 34 -13.55 7.31 7.87
CA THR A 34 -12.34 7.39 7.04
C THR A 34 -11.08 7.42 7.90
N ARG A 35 -10.00 6.83 7.40
CA ARG A 35 -8.70 6.73 8.09
C ARG A 35 -7.57 7.26 7.19
N PRO A 36 -6.49 7.82 7.76
CA PRO A 36 -5.27 8.02 6.99
C PRO A 36 -4.70 6.67 6.56
N LEU A 37 -3.88 6.66 5.52
CA LEU A 37 -3.19 5.45 5.06
C LEU A 37 -1.69 5.68 5.08
N VAL A 38 -0.93 4.64 5.39
CA VAL A 38 0.52 4.61 5.19
C VAL A 38 0.87 3.63 4.06
N LEU A 39 1.67 4.07 3.09
CA LEU A 39 2.24 3.21 2.06
C LEU A 39 3.70 2.92 2.37
N ILE A 40 3.98 1.67 2.75
CA ILE A 40 5.30 1.22 3.18
C ILE A 40 6.07 0.68 1.97
N CYS A 41 7.29 1.18 1.79
CA CYS A 41 8.26 0.67 0.83
C CYS A 41 9.39 -0.01 1.63
N PRO A 42 9.38 -1.35 1.78
CA PRO A 42 10.39 -2.05 2.55
C PRO A 42 11.77 -1.88 1.90
N GLY A 43 12.84 -1.81 2.70
CA GLY A 43 14.21 -1.80 2.21
C GLY A 43 14.68 -3.15 1.69
N GLY A 44 15.99 -3.32 1.52
CA GLY A 44 16.60 -4.52 0.91
C GLY A 44 17.57 -4.22 -0.24
N GLY A 45 18.11 -3.00 -0.29
CA GLY A 45 19.24 -2.63 -1.16
C GLY A 45 18.97 -2.70 -2.66
N TYR A 46 17.71 -2.73 -3.09
CA TYR A 46 17.33 -3.04 -4.48
C TYR A 46 17.78 -4.43 -4.95
N GLU A 47 17.97 -5.37 -4.03
CA GLU A 47 18.12 -6.80 -4.35
C GLU A 47 16.86 -7.59 -3.99
N PHE A 48 16.13 -7.14 -2.98
CA PHE A 48 14.83 -7.68 -2.57
C PHE A 48 14.06 -6.60 -1.79
N THR A 49 12.85 -6.94 -1.35
CA THR A 49 12.10 -6.13 -0.38
C THR A 49 11.94 -6.93 0.91
N SER A 50 12.45 -6.40 2.03
CA SER A 50 12.53 -7.09 3.31
C SER A 50 11.16 -7.38 3.94
N ASP A 51 10.94 -8.60 4.42
CA ASP A 51 9.72 -8.96 5.16
C ASP A 51 9.67 -8.31 6.55
N ARG A 52 10.84 -8.11 7.16
CA ARG A 52 10.98 -7.50 8.50
C ARG A 52 10.51 -6.05 8.53
N GLU A 53 10.48 -5.40 7.36
CA GLU A 53 10.11 -3.99 7.18
C GLU A 53 8.74 -3.82 6.48
N ALA A 54 8.01 -4.92 6.31
CA ALA A 54 6.74 -4.97 5.60
C ALA A 54 5.54 -5.12 6.56
N GLU A 55 4.97 -6.31 6.66
CA GLU A 55 3.74 -6.57 7.43
C GLU A 55 3.90 -6.21 8.91
N ALA A 56 5.07 -6.51 9.50
CA ALA A 56 5.36 -6.17 10.88
C ALA A 56 5.26 -4.65 11.14
N VAL A 57 5.64 -3.82 10.17
CA VAL A 57 5.51 -2.36 10.25
C VAL A 57 4.07 -1.92 9.99
N ALA A 58 3.41 -2.53 9.00
CA ALA A 58 2.01 -2.24 8.66
C ALA A 58 1.08 -2.43 9.87
N ILE A 59 1.22 -3.54 10.59
CA ILE A 59 0.41 -3.86 11.80
C ILE A 59 0.56 -2.78 12.88
N GLN A 60 1.76 -2.20 13.04
CA GLN A 60 1.96 -1.13 14.03
C GLN A 60 1.19 0.14 13.70
N TYR A 61 1.06 0.50 12.42
CA TYR A 61 0.25 1.63 11.98
C TYR A 61 -1.25 1.33 12.05
N ILE A 62 -1.64 0.10 11.71
CA ILE A 62 -3.02 -0.37 11.84
C ILE A 62 -3.50 -0.27 13.29
N ALA A 63 -2.68 -0.71 14.25
CA ALA A 63 -2.96 -0.58 15.68
C ALA A 63 -3.13 0.88 16.14
N ARG A 64 -2.60 1.85 15.39
CA ARG A 64 -2.74 3.30 15.64
C ARG A 64 -3.87 3.96 14.84
N GLY A 65 -4.70 3.17 14.16
CA GLY A 65 -5.89 3.65 13.44
C GLY A 65 -5.62 4.13 12.02
N PHE A 66 -4.51 3.73 11.41
CA PHE A 66 -4.25 3.92 9.98
C PHE A 66 -4.74 2.70 9.19
N HIS A 67 -5.09 2.90 7.93
CA HIS A 67 -4.94 1.83 6.96
C HIS A 67 -3.46 1.66 6.61
N ALA A 68 -3.05 0.48 6.19
CA ALA A 68 -1.67 0.28 5.75
C ALA A 68 -1.63 -0.47 4.42
N CYS A 69 -0.64 -0.16 3.61
CA CYS A 69 -0.31 -0.90 2.41
C CYS A 69 1.20 -1.11 2.35
N VAL A 70 1.62 -2.22 1.74
CA VAL A 70 3.03 -2.51 1.46
C VAL A 70 3.21 -2.64 -0.04
N LEU A 71 4.09 -1.84 -0.61
CA LEU A 71 4.51 -1.97 -2.00
C LEU A 71 5.76 -2.87 -2.07
N ARG A 72 5.59 -4.06 -2.65
CA ARG A 72 6.70 -4.90 -3.11
C ARG A 72 7.09 -4.41 -4.50
N TYR A 73 7.99 -3.43 -4.55
CA TYR A 73 8.43 -2.78 -5.79
C TYR A 73 9.49 -3.61 -6.53
N SER A 74 9.71 -3.29 -7.79
CA SER A 74 10.75 -3.90 -8.62
C SER A 74 12.14 -3.52 -8.14
N VAL A 75 12.99 -4.53 -8.05
CA VAL A 75 14.40 -4.47 -7.67
C VAL A 75 15.28 -4.91 -8.85
N ALA A 76 16.60 -4.98 -8.69
CA ALA A 76 17.50 -5.41 -9.75
C ALA A 76 17.00 -6.72 -10.42
N PRO A 77 16.99 -6.81 -11.76
CA PRO A 77 17.65 -5.92 -12.72
C PRO A 77 16.82 -4.69 -13.16
N ALA A 78 15.67 -4.43 -12.54
CA ALA A 78 14.92 -3.21 -12.83
C ALA A 78 15.68 -1.98 -12.36
N GLU A 79 15.77 -0.98 -13.23
CA GLU A 79 16.45 0.28 -12.97
C GLU A 79 15.47 1.43 -12.76
N PHE A 80 15.97 2.52 -12.18
CA PHE A 80 15.24 3.78 -12.12
C PHE A 80 14.81 4.22 -13.55
N PRO A 81 13.57 4.72 -13.77
CA PRO A 81 12.56 5.12 -12.79
C PRO A 81 11.47 4.07 -12.50
N GLN A 82 11.70 2.78 -12.74
CA GLN A 82 10.61 1.77 -12.66
C GLN A 82 9.92 1.73 -11.28
N SER A 83 10.69 1.63 -10.19
CA SER A 83 10.14 1.62 -8.82
C SER A 83 9.44 2.93 -8.44
N LEU A 84 9.86 4.06 -9.02
CA LEU A 84 9.19 5.35 -8.85
C LEU A 84 7.80 5.34 -9.51
N TYR A 85 7.67 4.78 -10.72
CA TYR A 85 6.38 4.67 -11.40
C TYR A 85 5.43 3.71 -10.68
N GLU A 86 5.94 2.63 -10.10
CA GLU A 86 5.15 1.70 -9.30
C GLU A 86 4.61 2.35 -8.02
N LEU A 87 5.43 3.16 -7.36
CA LEU A 87 5.01 3.97 -6.21
C LEU A 87 3.95 5.00 -6.63
N ALA A 88 4.20 5.76 -7.70
CA ALA A 88 3.26 6.75 -8.21
C ALA A 88 1.91 6.11 -8.59
N TRP A 89 1.95 4.96 -9.26
CA TRP A 89 0.75 4.19 -9.59
C TRP A 89 0.02 3.74 -8.33
N SER A 90 0.74 3.23 -7.32
CA SER A 90 0.14 2.76 -6.06
C SER A 90 -0.58 3.89 -5.32
N VAL A 91 0.04 5.08 -5.23
CA VAL A 91 -0.60 6.27 -4.65
C VAL A 91 -1.84 6.68 -5.46
N ALA A 92 -1.75 6.69 -6.79
CA ALA A 92 -2.88 7.03 -7.66
C ALA A 92 -4.04 6.02 -7.52
N TYR A 93 -3.73 4.73 -7.46
CA TYR A 93 -4.68 3.65 -7.23
C TYR A 93 -5.40 3.84 -5.89
N LEU A 94 -4.65 4.05 -4.80
CA LEU A 94 -5.23 4.24 -3.47
C LEU A 94 -6.11 5.49 -3.39
N ARG A 95 -5.74 6.59 -4.06
CA ARG A 95 -6.59 7.79 -4.17
C ARG A 95 -7.86 7.52 -4.96
N LYS A 96 -7.77 6.80 -6.09
CA LYS A 96 -8.92 6.44 -6.92
C LYS A 96 -9.91 5.55 -6.16
N HIS A 97 -9.42 4.64 -5.32
CA HIS A 97 -10.21 3.72 -4.52
C HIS A 97 -10.48 4.21 -3.08
N ALA A 98 -10.22 5.50 -2.79
CA ALA A 98 -10.29 6.03 -1.43
C ALA A 98 -11.69 5.89 -0.79
N ALA A 99 -12.75 6.12 -1.57
CA ALA A 99 -14.12 5.96 -1.08
C ALA A 99 -14.45 4.50 -0.74
N GLU A 100 -14.01 3.55 -1.59
CA GLU A 100 -14.21 2.11 -1.38
C GLU A 100 -13.51 1.61 -0.11
N TYR A 101 -12.31 2.11 0.16
CA TYR A 101 -11.49 1.68 1.29
C TYR A 101 -11.65 2.56 2.54
N GLY A 102 -12.46 3.62 2.49
CA GLY A 102 -12.56 4.59 3.59
C GLY A 102 -11.20 5.25 3.90
N ILE A 103 -10.45 5.62 2.87
CA ILE A 103 -9.17 6.34 2.99
C ILE A 103 -9.45 7.85 2.94
N ARG A 104 -8.69 8.64 3.71
CA ARG A 104 -8.59 10.10 3.52
C ARG A 104 -7.59 10.39 2.39
N PRO A 105 -8.04 10.79 1.17
CA PRO A 105 -7.18 10.86 -0.02
C PRO A 105 -6.08 11.93 0.06
N ASP A 106 -6.25 12.92 0.93
CA ASP A 106 -5.30 13.97 1.29
C ASP A 106 -4.27 13.52 2.35
N LYS A 107 -4.39 12.30 2.89
CA LYS A 107 -3.56 11.73 3.96
C LYS A 107 -3.12 10.29 3.66
N ILE A 108 -2.39 10.16 2.56
CA ILE A 108 -1.67 8.94 2.12
C ILE A 108 -0.17 9.26 2.17
#